data_AF-X1TSZ3-F1
#
_entry.id   AF-X1TSZ3-F1
#
_cell.length_a   1.000
_cell.length_b   1.000
_cell.length_c   1.000
_cell.angle_alpha   90.00
_cell.angle_beta   90.00
_cell.angle_gamma   90.00
#
_symmetry.space_group_name_H-M   'P 1'
#
loop_
_entity.id
_entity.type
_entity.pdbx_description
1 polymer ?
#
loop_
_entity_poly.entity_id
_entity_poly.type
_entity_poly.pdbx_seq_one_letter_code
_entity_poly.pdbx_strand_id
1 'polypeptide(L)' 'MLIRVLYVDEVAVATDTQQGLACSVEGLNIGCGPDMTPGTYWSGLIDDVRIYDRAVKP' A
#
# COMPACT_ATOMS: atom_id res chain seq x y z
N MET A 1 1.89 -18.02 -7.70
CA MET A 1 1.51 -17.43 -6.41
C MET A 1 2.51 -16.34 -6.10
N LEU A 2 2.08 -15.09 -5.94
CA LEU A 2 2.94 -13.96 -5.65
C LEU A 2 2.96 -13.72 -4.14
N ILE A 3 4.14 -13.48 -3.57
CA ILE A 3 4.29 -13.17 -2.15
C ILE A 3 4.30 -11.65 -1.99
N ARG A 4 3.48 -11.15 -1.07
CA ARG A 4 3.51 -9.75 -0.63
C ARG A 4 4.06 -9.71 0.78
N VAL A 5 4.98 -8.78 1.04
CA VAL A 5 5.59 -8.59 2.35
C VAL A 5 5.42 -7.14 2.75
N LEU A 6 4.99 -6.89 3.98
CA LEU A 6 4.96 -5.56 4.59
C LEU A 6 6.21 -5.38 5.45
N TYR A 7 6.92 -4.27 5.22
CA TYR A 7 8.07 -3.87 6.01
C TYR A 7 7.76 -2.58 6.77
N VAL A 8 8.22 -2.48 8.02
CA VAL A 8 8.23 -1.26 8.83
C VAL A 8 9.64 -1.14 9.40
N ASP A 9 10.26 0.02 9.23
CA ASP A 9 11.65 0.28 9.66
C ASP A 9 12.60 -0.85 9.21
N GLU A 10 12.54 -1.19 7.93
CA GLU A 10 13.34 -2.25 7.28
C GLU A 10 13.05 -3.70 7.75
N VAL A 11 12.14 -3.89 8.71
CA VAL A 11 11.81 -5.20 9.29
C VAL A 11 10.52 -5.75 8.68
N ALA A 12 10.52 -7.02 8.27
CA ALA A 12 9.31 -7.71 7.79
C ALA A 12 8.33 -7.94 8.96
N VAL A 13 7.12 -7.36 8.85
CA VAL A 13 6.09 -7.44 9.90
C VAL A 13 4.86 -8.26 9.48
N ALA A 14 4.66 -8.49 8.18
CA ALA A 14 3.60 -9.36 7.68
C ALA A 14 3.96 -9.98 6.32
N THR A 15 3.39 -11.14 6.02
CA THR A 15 3.54 -11.83 4.73
C THR A 15 2.26 -12.54 4.34
N ASP A 16 1.89 -12.46 3.06
CA ASP A 16 0.73 -13.13 2.49
C ASP A 16 1.02 -13.61 1.06
N THR A 17 0.26 -14.61 0.62
CA THR A 17 0.32 -15.20 -0.72
C THR A 17 -0.93 -14.89 -1.52
N GLN A 18 -0.75 -14.26 -2.70
CA GLN A 18 -1.82 -13.97 -3.65
C GLN A 18 -1.76 -14.93 -4.84
N GLN A 19 -2.92 -15.38 -5.32
CA GLN A 19 -2.99 -16.15 -6.57
C GLN A 19 -2.75 -15.27 -7.80
N GLY A 20 -3.10 -13.99 -7.73
CA GLY A 20 -2.88 -12.97 -8.76
C GLY A 20 -3.24 -11.57 -8.23
N LEU A 21 -3.06 -10.51 -9.02
CA LEU A 21 -3.48 -9.17 -8.65
C LEU A 21 -4.81 -8.83 -9.35
N ALA A 22 -5.77 -8.31 -8.62
CA ALA A 22 -6.97 -7.72 -9.21
C ALA A 22 -6.66 -6.29 -9.66
N CYS A 23 -7.12 -5.90 -10.85
CA CYS A 23 -7.07 -4.51 -11.29
C CYS A 23 -8.10 -3.67 -10.51
N SER A 24 -7.71 -2.46 -10.12
CA SER A 24 -8.66 -1.43 -9.72
C SER A 24 -9.18 -0.72 -10.97
N VAL A 25 -10.46 -0.35 -10.98
CA VAL A 25 -11.05 0.55 -11.98
C VAL A 25 -11.07 2.01 -11.49
N GLU A 26 -10.82 2.21 -10.19
CA GLU A 26 -10.78 3.52 -9.55
C GLU A 26 -9.34 4.07 -9.46
N GLY A 27 -9.25 5.37 -9.18
CA GLY A 27 -7.98 6.06 -8.94
C GLY A 27 -7.25 5.59 -7.67
N LEU A 28 -5.94 5.87 -7.60
CA LEU A 28 -5.15 5.67 -6.39
C LEU A 28 -5.33 6.85 -5.43
N ASN A 29 -5.90 6.57 -4.26
CA ASN A 29 -6.05 7.54 -3.18
C ASN A 29 -5.01 7.29 -2.08
N ILE A 30 -4.33 8.34 -1.61
CA ILE A 30 -3.37 8.29 -0.48
C ILE A 30 -3.88 9.22 0.63
N GLY A 31 -3.80 8.77 1.89
CA GLY A 31 -4.17 9.58 3.05
C GLY A 31 -5.67 9.64 3.35
N CYS A 32 -6.49 8.76 2.76
CA CYS A 32 -7.92 8.66 3.05
C CYS A 32 -8.45 7.24 2.80
N GLY A 33 -9.69 6.98 3.21
CA GLY A 33 -10.42 5.76 2.88
C GLY A 33 -10.85 5.71 1.40
N PRO A 34 -11.34 4.55 0.92
CA PRO A 34 -11.66 4.33 -0.49
C PRO A 34 -12.66 5.35 -1.05
N ASP A 35 -13.68 5.71 -0.25
CA ASP A 35 -14.74 6.65 -0.64
C ASP A 35 -14.50 8.09 -0.19
N MET A 36 -13.30 8.40 0.35
CA MET A 36 -12.92 9.75 0.81
C MET A 36 -13.92 10.39 1.80
N THR A 37 -14.55 9.58 2.64
CA THR A 37 -15.61 10.04 3.56
C THR A 37 -15.02 10.75 4.78
N PRO A 38 -15.76 11.71 5.39
CA PRO A 38 -15.34 12.36 6.63
C PRO A 38 -14.96 11.34 7.70
N GLY A 39 -13.85 11.57 8.40
CA GLY A 39 -13.33 10.66 9.43
C GLY A 39 -12.37 9.58 8.92
N THR A 40 -12.21 9.42 7.59
CA THR A 40 -11.23 8.47 7.03
C THR A 40 -9.90 9.10 6.65
N TYR A 41 -9.80 10.44 6.69
CA TYR A 41 -8.59 11.17 6.36
C TYR A 41 -7.50 10.98 7.41
N TRP A 42 -6.29 10.69 6.96
CA TRP A 42 -5.08 10.70 7.78
C TRP A 42 -4.73 12.14 8.18
N SER A 43 -4.38 12.35 9.45
CA SER A 43 -4.09 13.68 10.00
C SER A 43 -2.60 13.98 10.15
N GLY A 44 -1.72 13.05 9.79
CA GLY A 44 -0.27 13.21 9.87
C GLY A 44 0.38 13.62 8.54
N LEU A 45 1.69 13.85 8.57
CA LEU A 45 2.49 14.10 7.37
C LEU A 45 2.74 12.80 6.60
N ILE A 46 2.77 12.90 5.28
CA ILE A 46 3.16 11.84 4.35
C ILE A 46 4.15 12.49 3.39
N ASP A 47 5.33 11.90 3.23
CA ASP A 47 6.37 12.39 2.33
C ASP A 47 7.07 11.22 1.63
N ASP A 48 7.78 11.50 0.54
CA ASP A 48 8.69 10.55 -0.12
C ASP A 48 8.03 9.25 -0.64
N VAL A 49 6.75 9.31 -1.01
CA VAL A 49 6.00 8.15 -1.53
C VAL A 49 6.52 7.72 -2.90
N ARG A 50 6.85 6.43 -3.03
CA ARG A 50 7.35 5.83 -4.28
C ARG A 50 6.57 4.58 -4.64
N ILE A 51 6.27 4.43 -5.93
CA ILE A 51 5.60 3.26 -6.51
C ILE A 51 6.52 2.69 -7.57
N TYR A 52 6.75 1.39 -7.53
CA TYR A 52 7.64 0.68 -8.43
C TYR A 52 6.89 -0.43 -9.16
N ASP A 53 7.27 -0.67 -10.42
CA ASP A 53 6.83 -1.79 -11.25
C ASP A 53 7.65 -3.07 -10.99
N ARG A 54 8.54 -3.02 -9.99
CA ARG A 54 9.39 -4.13 -9.54
C ARG A 54 9.31 -4.28 -8.02
N ALA A 55 9.62 -5.48 -7.54
CA ALA A 55 9.87 -5.67 -6.12
C ALA A 55 11.11 -4.86 -5.68
N VAL A 56 10.98 -4.17 -4.55
CA VAL A 56 12.08 -3.52 -3.84
C VAL A 56 12.35 -4.28 -2.54
N LYS A 57 13.58 -4.19 -2.05
CA LYS A 57 13.94 -4.61 -0.70
C LYS A 57 14.30 -3.34 0.09
N PRO A 58 14.07 -3.31 1.40
CA PRO A 58 14.72 -2.34 2.27
C PRO A 58 16.23 -2.32 2.02
#